data_AF-A0A067MQY8-F1
#
_entry.id   AF-A0A067MQY8-F1
#
_cell.length_a   1.000
_cell.length_b   1.000
_cell.length_c   1.000
_cell.angle_alpha   90.00
_cell.angle_beta   90.00
_cell.angle_gamma   90.00
#
_symmetry.space_group_name_H-M   'P 1'
#
loop_
_entity.id
_entity.type
_entity.pdbx_description
1 polymer ?
#
loop_
_entity_poly.entity_id
_entity_poly.type
_entity_poly.pdbx_seq_one_letter_code
_entity_poly.pdbx_strand_id
1 'polypeptide(L)'
;MIDAILGFVAFFALSRLYKFWSGLKTVGYLPGIRCALGARSNLGALFGTRLDSTLFFNPGSNFIWEMQRHDGFKYNIDIISVVPWLQGDPTVYVSSMELM
;
A
#
# COMPACT_ATOMS: atom_id res chain seq x y z
N MET A 1 31.34 7.52 -13.12
CA MET A 1 30.66 6.40 -12.41
C MET A 1 29.66 6.91 -11.39
N ILE A 2 30.03 7.89 -10.55
CA ILE A 2 29.11 8.52 -9.57
C ILE A 2 27.91 9.19 -10.26
N ASP A 3 28.12 9.92 -11.36
CA ASP A 3 27.02 10.59 -12.08
C ASP A 3 25.99 9.62 -12.65
N ALA A 4 26.44 8.44 -13.11
CA ALA A 4 25.55 7.40 -13.60
C ALA A 4 24.69 6.83 -12.45
N ILE A 5 25.30 6.57 -11.28
CA ILE A 5 24.57 6.10 -10.09
C ILE A 5 23.53 7.14 -9.67
N LEU A 6 23.91 8.42 -9.62
CA LEU A 6 22.98 9.52 -9.32
C LEU A 6 21.82 9.58 -10.32
N GLY A 7 22.11 9.43 -11.61
CA GLY A 7 21.11 9.38 -12.66
C GLY A 7 20.10 8.23 -12.46
N PHE A 8 20.59 7.02 -12.15
CA PHE A 8 19.73 5.87 -11.87
C PHE A 8 18.88 6.07 -10.62
N VAL A 9 19.44 6.62 -9.54
CA VAL A 9 18.71 6.90 -8.31
C VAL A 9 17.61 7.95 -8.55
N ALA A 10 17.92 9.02 -9.27
CA ALA A 10 16.95 10.06 -9.61
C ALA A 10 15.81 9.51 -10.48
N PHE A 11 16.15 8.73 -11.52
CA PHE A 11 15.16 8.08 -12.37
C PHE A 11 14.28 7.11 -11.59
N PHE A 12 14.87 6.30 -10.71
CA PHE A 12 14.13 5.40 -9.85
C PHE A 12 13.17 6.18 -8.93
N ALA A 13 13.62 7.24 -8.26
CA ALA A 13 12.79 8.07 -7.40
C ALA A 13 11.61 8.69 -8.17
N LEU A 14 11.85 9.26 -9.35
CA LEU A 14 10.80 9.80 -10.22
C LEU A 14 9.79 8.72 -10.63
N SER A 15 10.26 7.51 -10.96
CA SER A 15 9.37 6.40 -11.31
C SER A 15 8.46 5.99 -10.14
N ARG A 16 8.97 6.03 -8.90
CA ARG A 16 8.18 5.71 -7.70
C ARG A 16 7.17 6.81 -7.37
N LEU A 17 7.56 8.08 -7.51
CA LEU A 17 6.66 9.22 -7.36
C LEU A 17 5.53 9.15 -8.39
N TYR A 18 5.85 8.86 -9.65
CA TYR A 18 4.84 8.69 -10.70
C TYR A 18 3.89 7.52 -10.39
N LYS A 19 4.42 6.35 -10.03
CA LYS A 19 3.60 5.18 -9.63
C LYS A 19 2.66 5.53 -8.48
N PHE A 20 3.17 6.22 -7.45
CA PHE A 20 2.38 6.65 -6.30
C PHE A 20 1.26 7.61 -6.71
N TRP A 21 1.58 8.63 -7.50
CA TRP A 21 0.59 9.63 -7.94
C TRP A 21 -0.46 9.03 -8.87
N SER A 22 -0.05 8.16 -9.80
CA SER A 22 -0.98 7.41 -10.64
C SER A 22 -1.89 6.52 -9.78
N GLY A 23 -1.34 5.86 -8.76
CA GLY A 23 -2.13 5.02 -7.87
C GLY A 23 -3.15 5.79 -7.05
N LEU A 24 -2.81 6.99 -6.57
CA LEU A 24 -3.76 7.90 -5.92
C LEU A 24 -4.92 8.27 -6.85
N LYS A 25 -4.63 8.55 -8.12
CA LYS A 25 -5.67 8.82 -9.13
C LYS A 25 -6.57 7.60 -9.36
N THR A 26 -5.99 6.41 -9.48
CA THR A 26 -6.74 5.16 -9.71
C THR A 26 -7.76 4.89 -8.62
N VAL A 27 -7.45 5.21 -7.36
CA VAL A 27 -8.37 5.03 -6.23
C VAL A 27 -9.24 6.27 -5.95
N GLY A 28 -9.30 7.23 -6.89
CA GLY A 28 -10.11 8.43 -6.73
C GLY A 28 -9.71 9.31 -5.55
N TYR A 29 -8.44 9.27 -5.13
CA TYR A 29 -7.92 9.98 -3.96
C TYR A 29 -8.60 9.62 -2.62
N LEU A 30 -9.27 8.46 -2.54
CA LEU A 30 -9.85 7.96 -1.29
C LEU A 30 -8.80 7.93 -0.16
N PRO A 31 -9.14 8.31 1.07
CA PRO A 31 -8.23 8.21 2.20
C PRO A 31 -7.83 6.75 2.45
N GLY A 32 -6.67 6.54 3.07
CA GLY A 32 -6.22 5.20 3.43
C GLY A 32 -4.71 5.06 3.54
N ILE A 33 -4.26 3.81 3.48
CA ILE A 33 -2.87 3.41 3.72
C ILE A 33 -1.99 3.77 2.52
N ARG A 34 -0.83 4.34 2.83
CA ARG A 34 0.25 4.64 1.87
C ARG A 34 1.48 3.88 2.33
N CYS A 35 1.88 2.87 1.57
CA CYS A 35 2.91 1.92 2.01
C CYS A 35 3.90 1.64 0.89
N ALA A 36 5.02 0.98 1.20
CA ALA A 36 5.95 0.54 0.16
C ALA A 36 5.36 -0.65 -0.62
N LEU A 37 4.85 -1.64 0.10
CA LEU A 37 4.41 -2.92 -0.45
C LEU A 37 2.89 -3.06 -0.31
N GLY A 38 2.21 -3.44 -1.38
CA GLY A 38 0.76 -3.69 -1.37
C GLY A 38 0.41 -5.01 -0.66
N ALA A 39 -0.82 -5.14 -0.20
CA ALA A 39 -1.30 -6.34 0.49
C ALA A 39 -1.19 -7.62 -0.36
N ARG A 40 -1.38 -7.50 -1.69
CA ARG A 40 -1.24 -8.61 -2.65
C ARG A 40 0.11 -8.63 -3.38
N SER A 41 1.11 -7.91 -2.87
CA SER A 41 2.44 -7.89 -3.51
C SER A 41 3.30 -9.08 -3.07
N ASN A 42 4.07 -9.65 -4.00
CA ASN A 42 4.93 -10.80 -3.71
C ASN A 42 5.98 -10.49 -2.63
N LEU A 43 6.62 -9.31 -2.66
CA LEU A 43 7.55 -8.93 -1.60
C LEU A 43 6.82 -8.67 -0.28
N GLY A 44 5.61 -8.09 -0.33
CA GLY A 44 4.79 -7.87 0.86
C GLY A 44 4.44 -9.18 1.57
N ALA A 45 4.22 -10.26 0.81
CA ALA A 45 4.00 -11.60 1.37
C ALA A 45 5.24 -12.15 2.12
N LEU A 46 6.45 -11.88 1.64
CA LEU A 46 7.70 -12.34 2.27
C LEU A 46 7.95 -11.70 3.64
N PHE A 47 7.56 -10.43 3.84
CA PHE A 47 7.79 -9.72 5.10
C PHE A 47 6.70 -9.93 6.16
N GLY A 48 5.60 -10.61 5.79
CA GLY A 48 4.44 -10.85 6.66
C GLY A 48 3.63 -9.58 6.95
N THR A 49 2.45 -9.74 7.54
CA THR A 49 1.56 -8.62 7.88
C THR A 49 2.08 -7.88 9.13
N ARG A 50 2.29 -6.56 9.01
CA ARG A 50 2.84 -5.68 10.05
C ARG A 50 2.12 -4.33 10.01
N LEU A 51 1.08 -4.18 10.84
CA LEU A 51 0.20 -3.01 10.82
C LEU A 51 0.51 -2.01 11.94
N ASP A 52 1.16 -2.45 13.02
CA ASP A 52 1.48 -1.61 14.18
C ASP A 52 2.96 -1.19 14.26
N SER A 53 3.74 -1.46 13.21
CA SER A 53 5.16 -1.07 13.21
C SER A 53 5.33 0.39 12.80
N THR A 54 6.01 1.16 13.65
CA THR A 54 6.42 2.54 13.37
C THR A 54 7.51 2.64 12.31
N LEU A 55 8.36 1.61 12.20
CA LEU A 55 9.48 1.58 11.27
C LEU A 55 9.08 1.09 9.87
N PHE A 56 8.17 0.11 9.80
CA PHE A 56 7.80 -0.51 8.53
C PHE A 56 6.37 -1.03 8.54
N PHE A 57 5.46 -0.23 7.97
CA PHE A 57 4.08 -0.63 7.73
C PHE A 57 4.00 -1.54 6.49
N ASN A 58 3.60 -2.79 6.68
CA ASN A 58 3.36 -3.74 5.60
C ASN A 58 1.97 -4.35 5.76
N PRO A 59 1.02 -4.06 4.84
CA PRO A 59 -0.27 -4.71 4.84
C PRO A 59 -0.13 -6.24 4.81
N GLY A 60 0.75 -6.78 3.94
CA GLY A 60 0.93 -8.22 3.79
C GLY A 60 -0.33 -8.98 3.37
N SER A 61 -0.21 -10.30 3.26
CA SER A 61 -1.29 -11.16 2.78
C SER A 61 -2.46 -11.35 3.77
N ASN A 62 -2.21 -11.18 5.07
CA ASN A 62 -3.25 -11.30 6.10
C ASN A 62 -3.97 -9.97 6.38
N PHE A 63 -3.66 -8.91 5.63
CA PHE A 63 -4.23 -7.58 5.84
C PHE A 63 -5.75 -7.59 6.03
N ILE A 64 -6.48 -8.24 5.12
CA ILE A 64 -7.95 -8.29 5.15
C ILE A 64 -8.44 -8.99 6.41
N TRP A 65 -7.82 -10.12 6.77
CA TRP A 65 -8.17 -10.89 7.95
C TRP A 65 -7.96 -10.11 9.24
N GLU A 66 -6.86 -9.36 9.36
CA GLU A 66 -6.64 -8.52 10.55
C GLU A 66 -7.67 -7.41 10.64
N MET A 67 -8.04 -6.76 9.52
CA MET A 67 -9.08 -5.73 9.53
C MET A 67 -10.44 -6.30 9.93
N GLN A 68 -10.80 -7.50 9.47
CA GLN A 68 -12.04 -8.16 9.89
C GLN A 68 -12.05 -8.52 11.37
N ARG A 69 -10.92 -8.97 11.94
CA ARG A 69 -10.82 -9.29 13.38
C ARG A 69 -10.97 -8.06 14.27
N HIS A 70 -10.68 -6.87 13.74
CA HIS A 70 -10.79 -5.60 14.46
C HIS A 70 -12.11 -4.86 14.19
N ASP A 71 -13.14 -5.56 13.71
CA ASP A 71 -14.47 -5.02 13.42
C ASP A 71 -14.47 -3.89 12.35
N GLY A 72 -13.57 -4.02 11.37
CA GLY A 72 -13.43 -3.08 10.26
C GLY A 72 -12.06 -2.40 10.20
N PHE A 73 -11.96 -1.33 9.41
CA PHE A 73 -10.72 -0.56 9.34
C PHE A 73 -10.60 0.36 10.56
N LYS A 74 -9.36 0.54 11.04
CA LYS A 74 -9.03 1.48 12.11
C LYS A 74 -9.74 2.82 11.83
N TYR A 75 -10.42 3.37 12.84
CA TYR A 75 -11.23 4.61 12.79
C TYR A 75 -12.68 4.51 12.25
N ASN A 76 -13.33 3.33 12.25
CA ASN A 76 -14.73 3.16 11.77
C ASN A 76 -14.93 3.66 10.32
N ILE A 77 -13.90 3.50 9.49
CA ILE A 77 -13.98 3.86 8.08
C ILE A 77 -14.37 2.60 7.33
N ASP A 78 -15.47 2.62 6.58
CA ASP A 78 -15.93 1.44 5.84
C ASP A 78 -15.18 1.21 4.53
N ILE A 79 -14.58 2.26 3.96
CA ILE A 79 -13.88 2.20 2.68
C ILE A 79 -12.50 2.82 2.85
N ILE A 80 -11.46 2.04 2.59
CA ILE A 80 -10.09 2.54 2.59
C ILE A 80 -9.39 2.19 1.28
N SER A 81 -8.42 3.01 0.90
CA SER A 81 -7.50 2.66 -0.19
C SER A 81 -6.14 2.24 0.36
N VAL A 82 -5.50 1.24 -0.28
CA VAL A 82 -4.09 0.89 -0.08
C VAL A 82 -3.35 1.26 -1.35
N VAL A 83 -2.43 2.21 -1.27
CA VAL A 83 -1.65 2.69 -2.42
C VAL A 83 -0.17 2.43 -2.18
N PRO A 84 0.40 1.39 -2.81
CA PRO A 84 1.82 1.07 -2.67
C PRO A 84 2.70 1.90 -3.63
N TRP A 85 3.77 2.51 -3.11
CA TRP A 85 4.71 3.27 -3.95
C TRP A 85 5.84 2.42 -4.53
N LEU A 86 6.19 1.27 -3.93
CA LEU A 86 7.28 0.41 -4.39
C LEU A 86 6.77 -0.77 -5.24
N GLN A 87 5.97 -1.67 -4.66
CA GLN A 87 5.48 -2.88 -5.34
C GLN A 87 4.02 -3.21 -4.96
N GLY A 88 3.25 -3.72 -5.93
CA GLY A 88 1.84 -4.00 -5.81
C GLY A 88 0.98 -2.97 -6.51
N ASP A 89 -0.32 -3.23 -6.56
CA ASP A 89 -1.29 -2.38 -7.24
C ASP A 89 -2.14 -1.60 -6.23
N PRO A 90 -2.54 -0.37 -6.57
CA PRO A 90 -3.46 0.41 -5.76
C PRO A 90 -4.81 -0.31 -5.69
N THR A 91 -5.33 -0.54 -4.48
CA THR A 91 -6.55 -1.33 -4.26
C THR A 91 -7.46 -0.63 -3.25
N VAL A 92 -8.76 -0.68 -3.47
CA VAL A 92 -9.78 -0.24 -2.51
C VAL A 92 -10.29 -1.46 -1.74
N TYR A 93 -10.44 -1.31 -0.43
CA TYR A 93 -11.03 -2.31 0.45
C TYR A 93 -12.28 -1.75 1.10
N VAL A 94 -13.29 -2.60 1.25
CA VAL A 94 -14.59 -2.26 1.82
C VAL A 94 -14.87 -3.19 3.01
N SER A 95 -15.37 -2.68 4.13
CA SER A 95 -15.63 -3.46 5.35
C SER A 95 -16.84 -4.39 5.19
N SER A 96 -17.80 -4.01 4.35
CA SER A 96 -18.99 -4.81 4.05
C SER A 96 -18.63 -6.11 3.33
N MET A 97 -18.95 -7.24 3.97
CA MET A 97 -18.75 -8.58 3.41
C MET A 97 -19.57 -8.82 2.13
N GLU A 98 -20.65 -8.07 1.90
CA GLU A 98 -21.44 -8.16 0.67
C GLU A 98 -20.76 -7.48 -0.52
N LEU A 99 -19.92 -6.46 -0.26
CA LEU A 99 -19.26 -5.66 -1.29
C LEU A 99 -17.79 -6.07 -1.53
N MET A 100 -17.26 -7.00 -0.72
CA MET A 100 -15.85 -7.39 -0.69
C MET A 100 -15.52 -8.56 -1.63
#